data_AF-A0A1C7NZ37-F1
#
_entry.id   AF-A0A1C7NZ37-F1
#
_cell.length_a   1.000
_cell.length_b   1.000
_cell.length_c   1.000
_cell.angle_alpha   90.00
_cell.angle_beta   90.00
_cell.angle_gamma   90.00
#
_symmetry.space_group_name_H-M   'P 1'
#
loop_
_entity.id
_entity.type
_entity.pdbx_description
1 polymer ?
#
loop_
_entity_poly.entity_id
_entity_poly.type
_entity_poly.pdbx_seq_one_letter_code
_entity_poly.pdbx_strand_id
1 'polypeptide(L)'
;MGGYLFYPPANAAQDRIWKETVAQWGEDQAIAYITGLHAHLQKLSRTKALWRRLPGNLAAPTDLKIQAYFSRYERHYLFFRELPGGKIGVMAILHDRMDIPVRLHEDLIGLADKLKDE
;
A
#
# COMPACT_ATOMS: atom_id res chain seq x y z
N MET A 1 8.61 -13.52 12.82
CA MET A 1 8.98 -12.10 12.88
C MET A 1 8.23 -11.40 11.75
N GLY A 2 7.21 -10.58 12.05
CA GLY A 2 6.43 -9.90 11.01
C GLY A 2 7.18 -8.70 10.45
N GLY A 3 7.10 -8.45 9.14
CA GLY A 3 7.72 -7.30 8.48
C GLY A 3 7.03 -6.93 7.18
N TYR A 4 7.42 -5.80 6.60
CA TYR A 4 6.85 -5.30 5.36
C TYR A 4 7.94 -4.76 4.42
N LEU A 5 7.65 -4.79 3.12
CA LEU A 5 8.45 -4.20 2.05
C LEU A 5 7.55 -3.34 1.19
N PHE A 6 8.10 -2.32 0.53
CA PHE A 6 7.36 -1.47 -0.40
C PHE A 6 7.74 -1.81 -1.83
N TYR A 7 6.72 -1.91 -2.67
CA TYR A 7 6.91 -1.77 -4.10
C TYR A 7 7.14 -0.30 -4.48
N PRO A 8 7.74 0.00 -5.65
CA PRO A 8 8.07 1.37 -6.03
C PRO A 8 6.91 2.38 -5.98
N PRO A 9 5.66 2.06 -6.41
CA PRO A 9 4.54 3.01 -6.33
C PRO A 9 4.19 3.40 -4.90
N ALA A 10 4.15 2.42 -3.99
CA ALA A 10 3.91 2.65 -2.57
C ALA A 10 5.05 3.46 -1.92
N ASN A 11 6.31 3.18 -2.30
CA ASN A 11 7.43 3.96 -1.78
C ASN A 11 7.33 5.43 -2.20
N ALA A 12 7.09 5.69 -3.48
CA ALA A 12 6.92 7.05 -4.00
C ALA A 12 5.68 7.76 -3.40
N ALA A 13 4.66 7.01 -2.98
CA ALA A 13 3.51 7.59 -2.29
C ALA A 13 3.89 8.15 -0.91
N GLN A 14 4.83 7.54 -0.18
CA GLN A 14 5.30 8.07 1.10
C GLN A 14 5.95 9.45 0.93
N ASP A 15 6.76 9.63 -0.12
CA ASP A 15 7.38 10.92 -0.42
C ASP A 15 6.33 12.01 -0.73
N ARG A 16 5.25 11.66 -1.44
CA ARG A 16 4.15 12.59 -1.71
C ARG A 16 3.40 12.94 -0.44
N ILE A 17 3.03 11.95 0.36
CA ILE A 17 2.35 12.13 1.65
C ILE A 17 3.19 13.04 2.54
N TRP A 18 4.50 12.81 2.64
CA TRP A 18 5.40 13.66 3.40
C TRP A 18 5.36 15.11 2.90
N LYS A 19 5.65 15.34 1.62
CA LYS A 19 5.71 16.69 1.04
C LYS A 19 4.40 17.45 1.21
N GLU A 20 3.28 16.82 0.92
CA GLU A 20 1.95 17.42 1.07
C GLU A 20 1.63 17.70 2.54
N THR A 21 1.96 16.78 3.44
CA THR A 21 1.68 16.94 4.88
C THR A 21 2.53 18.06 5.48
N VAL A 22 3.82 18.15 5.12
CA VAL A 22 4.70 19.25 5.54
C VAL A 22 4.16 20.58 5.04
N ALA A 23 3.79 20.66 3.75
CA ALA A 23 3.30 21.90 3.16
C ALA A 23 1.99 22.39 3.80
N GLN A 24 1.12 21.46 4.23
CA GLN A 24 -0.20 21.80 4.76
C GLN A 24 -0.24 21.96 6.28
N TRP A 25 0.53 21.18 7.04
CA TRP A 25 0.43 21.09 8.49
C TRP A 25 1.77 21.13 9.23
N GLY A 26 2.90 21.23 8.52
CA GLY A 26 4.24 21.28 9.11
C GLY A 26 4.89 19.92 9.33
N GLU A 27 6.17 19.96 9.68
CA GLU A 27 7.04 18.78 9.76
C GLU A 27 6.66 17.81 10.88
N ASP A 28 6.31 18.32 12.06
CA ASP A 28 5.87 17.49 13.20
C ASP A 28 4.68 16.59 12.82
N GLN A 29 3.74 17.15 12.05
CA GLN A 29 2.58 16.40 11.57
C GLN A 29 2.98 15.33 10.55
N ALA A 30 3.95 15.62 9.66
CA ALA A 30 4.46 14.66 8.69
C ALA A 30 5.21 13.51 9.35
N ILE A 31 6.04 13.80 10.36
CA ILE A 31 6.75 12.80 11.19
C ILE A 31 5.73 11.88 11.87
N ALA A 32 4.74 12.46 12.55
CA ALA A 32 3.71 11.69 13.24
C ALA A 32 2.93 10.79 12.26
N TYR A 33 2.58 11.32 11.09
CA TYR A 33 1.80 10.60 10.09
C TYR A 33 2.55 9.40 9.51
N ILE A 34 3.79 9.60 9.04
CA ILE A 34 4.62 8.54 8.46
C ILE A 34 5.00 7.49 9.52
N THR A 35 5.33 7.92 10.74
CA THR A 35 5.63 6.99 11.84
C THR A 35 4.42 6.10 12.16
N GLY A 36 3.22 6.68 12.26
CA GLY A 36 2.00 5.91 12.51
C GLY A 36 1.61 4.99 11.35
N LEU A 37 1.83 5.41 10.10
CA LEU A 37 1.66 4.59 8.90
C LEU A 37 2.53 3.31 8.99
N HIS A 38 3.82 3.46 9.33
CA HIS A 38 4.73 2.32 9.51
C HIS A 38 4.35 1.43 10.70
N ALA A 39 3.92 2.01 11.82
CA ALA A 39 3.43 1.25 12.97
C ALA A 39 2.20 0.40 12.59
N HIS A 40 1.28 0.95 11.78
CA HIS A 40 0.12 0.22 11.28
C HIS A 40 0.51 -0.92 10.34
N LEU A 41 1.45 -0.70 9.40
CA LEU A 41 1.99 -1.75 8.53
C LEU A 41 2.67 -2.87 9.34
N GLN A 42 3.44 -2.50 10.37
CA GLN A 42 4.06 -3.46 11.26
C GLN A 42 3.00 -4.31 11.99
N LYS A 43 1.90 -3.71 12.45
CA LYS A 43 0.76 -4.41 13.06
C LYS A 43 0.07 -5.36 12.07
N LEU A 44 -0.17 -4.91 10.84
CA LEU A 44 -0.76 -5.72 9.76
C LEU A 44 0.10 -6.94 9.46
N SER A 45 1.43 -6.79 9.42
CA SER A 45 2.35 -7.92 9.17
C SER A 45 2.32 -9.01 10.25
N ARG A 46 1.81 -8.69 11.45
CA ARG A 46 1.73 -9.61 12.59
C ARG A 46 0.33 -10.19 12.80
N THR A 47 -0.69 -9.60 12.17
CA THR A 47 -2.09 -9.87 12.49
C THR A 47 -2.94 -10.04 11.23
N LYS A 48 -2.95 -11.25 10.65
CA LYS A 48 -3.72 -11.56 9.44
C LYS A 48 -5.23 -11.32 9.58
N ALA A 49 -5.77 -11.42 10.79
CA ALA A 49 -7.18 -11.14 11.07
C ALA A 49 -7.62 -9.69 10.74
N LEU A 50 -6.66 -8.77 10.59
CA LEU A 50 -6.94 -7.38 10.19
C LEU A 50 -7.05 -7.20 8.67
N TRP A 51 -6.73 -8.22 7.88
CA TRP A 51 -6.66 -8.10 6.43
C TRP A 51 -8.06 -8.20 5.84
N ARG A 52 -8.41 -7.23 4.98
CA ARG A 52 -9.61 -7.33 4.15
C ARG A 52 -9.21 -7.75 2.75
N ARG A 53 -9.83 -8.81 2.23
CA ARG A 53 -9.55 -9.29 0.88
C ARG A 53 -10.04 -8.25 -0.14
N LEU A 54 -9.20 -7.95 -1.13
CA LEU A 54 -9.62 -7.13 -2.25
C LEU A 54 -10.53 -7.96 -3.18
N PRO A 55 -11.70 -7.44 -3.59
CA PRO A 55 -12.56 -8.12 -4.56
C PRO A 55 -11.82 -8.45 -5.86
N GLY A 56 -12.08 -9.63 -6.43
CA GLY A 56 -11.35 -10.15 -7.59
C GLY A 56 -11.50 -9.34 -8.88
N ASN A 57 -12.56 -8.54 -9.01
CA ASN A 57 -12.78 -7.62 -10.13
C ASN A 57 -11.91 -6.35 -10.07
N LEU A 58 -11.29 -6.07 -8.92
CA LEU A 58 -10.36 -4.96 -8.70
C LEU A 58 -8.90 -5.43 -8.60
N ALA A 59 -8.68 -6.75 -8.57
CA ALA A 59 -7.38 -7.35 -8.31
C ALA A 59 -6.70 -7.77 -9.62
N ALA A 60 -5.78 -6.92 -10.08
CA ALA A 60 -4.79 -7.15 -11.14
C ALA A 60 -5.36 -7.56 -12.53
N PRO A 61 -4.56 -7.42 -13.62
CA PRO A 61 -4.92 -8.04 -14.90
C PRO A 61 -5.15 -9.55 -14.67
N THR A 62 -6.14 -10.13 -15.36
CA THR A 62 -6.64 -11.52 -15.22
C THR A 62 -5.55 -12.60 -15.15
N ASP A 63 -4.36 -12.28 -15.65
CA ASP A 63 -3.17 -13.13 -15.74
C ASP A 63 -2.40 -13.24 -14.41
N LEU A 64 -2.53 -12.23 -13.53
CA LEU A 64 -1.84 -12.15 -12.25
C LEU A 64 -2.77 -12.65 -11.15
N LYS A 65 -2.67 -13.93 -10.78
CA LYS A 65 -3.39 -14.53 -9.63
C LYS A 65 -2.84 -14.01 -8.28
N ILE A 66 -2.73 -12.69 -8.10
CA ILE A 66 -2.28 -12.08 -6.86
C ILE A 66 -3.47 -11.95 -5.93
N GLN A 67 -3.42 -12.66 -4.79
CA GLN A 67 -4.31 -12.38 -3.68
C GLN A 67 -3.90 -11.06 -3.02
N ALA A 68 -4.66 -10.01 -3.32
CA ALA A 68 -4.48 -8.69 -2.74
C ALA A 68 -5.40 -8.48 -1.54
N TYR A 69 -4.93 -7.68 -0.60
CA TYR A 69 -5.60 -7.28 0.61
C TYR A 69 -5.50 -5.77 0.78
N PHE A 70 -6.36 -5.21 1.61
CA PHE A 70 -6.28 -3.81 1.96
C PHE A 70 -6.58 -3.56 3.45
N SER A 71 -6.11 -2.41 3.90
CA SER A 71 -6.43 -1.82 5.19
C SER A 71 -6.53 -0.30 5.03
N ARG A 72 -7.20 0.38 5.96
CA ARG A 72 -7.26 1.84 6.01
C ARG A 72 -6.43 2.33 7.19
N TYR A 73 -5.60 3.32 6.95
CA TYR A 73 -4.90 4.09 7.97
C TYR A 73 -5.25 5.56 7.77
N GLU A 74 -5.97 6.14 8.72
CA GLU A 74 -6.46 7.52 8.64
C GLU A 74 -7.19 7.81 7.32
N ARG A 75 -6.54 8.55 6.41
CA ARG A 75 -7.05 8.97 5.10
C ARG A 75 -6.48 8.18 3.94
N HIS A 76 -5.63 7.19 4.18
CA HIS A 76 -4.99 6.39 3.14
C HIS A 76 -5.45 4.93 3.20
N TYR A 77 -5.73 4.37 2.02
CA TYR A 77 -5.88 2.95 1.80
C TYR A 77 -4.53 2.35 1.46
N LEU A 78 -4.18 1.28 2.17
CA LEU A 78 -2.95 0.51 2.00
C LEU A 78 -3.31 -0.79 1.30
N PHE A 79 -2.83 -0.98 0.08
CA PHE A 79 -3.02 -2.21 -0.70
C PHE A 79 -1.75 -3.05 -0.62
N PHE A 80 -1.90 -4.33 -0.28
CA PHE A 80 -0.76 -5.20 -0.03
C PHE A 80 -1.06 -6.65 -0.39
N ARG A 81 0.00 -7.44 -0.55
CA ARG A 81 -0.06 -8.90 -0.72
C ARG A 81 0.80 -9.58 0.34
N GLU A 82 0.56 -10.86 0.55
CA GLU A 82 1.51 -11.69 1.28
C GLU A 82 2.72 -12.03 0.40
N LEU A 83 3.91 -11.99 0.99
CA LEU A 83 5.18 -12.41 0.40
C LEU A 83 5.65 -13.72 1.05
N PRO A 84 6.54 -14.48 0.39
CA PRO A 84 7.20 -15.63 1.01
C PRO A 84 7.81 -15.26 2.37
N GLY A 85 7.67 -16.14 3.35
CA GLY A 85 8.15 -15.91 4.72
C GLY A 85 7.23 -15.06 5.60
N GLY A 86 5.98 -14.81 5.17
CA GLY A 86 4.95 -14.17 6.01
C GLY A 86 5.11 -12.65 6.16
N LYS A 87 5.95 -12.02 5.34
CA LYS A 87 6.02 -10.56 5.20
C LYS A 87 4.85 -10.07 4.34
N ILE A 88 4.52 -8.78 4.44
CA ILE A 88 3.59 -8.14 3.50
C ILE A 88 4.36 -7.26 2.51
N GLY A 89 3.96 -7.31 1.25
CA GLY A 89 4.44 -6.42 0.19
C GLY A 89 3.40 -5.34 -0.06
N VAL A 90 3.70 -4.09 0.30
CA VAL A 90 2.81 -2.93 0.13
C VAL A 90 2.93 -2.47 -1.32
N MET A 91 1.85 -2.67 -2.08
CA MET A 91 1.78 -2.42 -3.52
C MET A 91 1.43 -0.97 -3.83
N ALA A 92 0.45 -0.41 -3.12
CA ALA A 92 -0.03 0.96 -3.32
C ALA A 92 -0.49 1.59 -1.99
N ILE A 93 -0.35 2.92 -1.90
CA ILE A 93 -0.87 3.75 -0.80
C ILE A 93 -1.63 4.91 -1.45
N LEU A 94 -2.96 4.92 -1.29
CA LEU A 94 -3.84 5.83 -2.02
C LEU A 94 -4.69 6.64 -1.05
N HIS A 95 -4.78 7.95 -1.28
CA HIS A 95 -5.61 8.83 -0.45
C HIS A 95 -7.10 8.60 -0.75
N ASP A 96 -7.97 8.72 0.26
CA ASP A 96 -9.42 8.49 0.17
C ASP A 96 -10.21 9.44 -0.74
N ARG A 97 -9.54 10.44 -1.31
CA ARG A 97 -10.11 11.41 -2.27
C ARG A 97 -9.73 11.08 -3.72
N MET A 98 -8.84 10.10 -3.93
CA MET A 98 -8.48 9.64 -5.26
C MET A 98 -9.56 8.72 -5.82
N ASP A 99 -9.61 8.61 -7.15
CA ASP A 99 -10.34 7.52 -7.81
C ASP A 99 -9.60 6.20 -7.55
N ILE A 100 -9.94 5.57 -6.42
CA ILE A 100 -9.26 4.37 -5.92
C ILE A 100 -9.26 3.24 -6.95
N PRO A 101 -10.40 2.86 -7.59
CA PRO A 101 -10.39 1.83 -8.62
C PRO A 101 -9.43 2.12 -9.77
N VAL A 102 -9.46 3.32 -10.34
CA VAL A 102 -8.62 3.69 -11.48
C VAL A 102 -7.14 3.69 -11.08
N ARG A 103 -6.81 4.35 -9.98
CA ARG A 103 -5.41 4.49 -9.58
C ARG A 103 -4.80 3.17 -9.11
N LEU A 104 -5.58 2.33 -8.42
CA LEU A 104 -5.12 0.99 -8.06
C LEU A 104 -4.85 0.15 -9.30
N HIS A 105 -5.71 0.24 -10.32
CA HIS A 105 -5.52 -0.47 -11.58
C HIS A 105 -4.22 -0.03 -12.28
N GLU A 106 -3.96 1.28 -12.38
CA GLU A 106 -2.72 1.83 -12.95
C GLU A 106 -1.48 1.34 -12.21
N ASP A 107 -1.47 1.46 -10.87
CA ASP A 107 -0.35 1.03 -10.04
C ASP A 107 -0.11 -0.50 -10.20
N LEU A 108 -1.16 -1.31 -10.30
CA LEU A 108 -1.04 -2.77 -10.47
C LEU A 108 -0.56 -3.18 -11.87
N ILE A 109 -0.98 -2.49 -12.94
CA ILE A 109 -0.44 -2.73 -14.29
C ILE A 109 1.05 -2.43 -14.31
N GLY A 110 1.47 -1.27 -13.79
CA GLY A 110 2.89 -0.89 -13.75
C GLY A 110 3.75 -1.84 -12.91
N LEU A 111 3.15 -2.55 -11.94
CA LEU A 111 3.82 -3.62 -11.21
C LEU A 111 3.88 -4.94 -11.98
N ALA A 112 2.83 -5.29 -12.70
CA ALA A 112 2.79 -6.51 -13.51
C ALA A 112 3.85 -6.50 -14.60
N ASP A 113 4.06 -5.36 -15.26
CA ASP A 113 5.07 -5.21 -16.31
C ASP A 113 6.48 -5.42 -15.73
N LYS A 114 6.78 -4.79 -14.58
CA LYS A 114 8.09 -4.93 -13.92
C LYS A 114 8.38 -6.35 -13.44
N LEU A 115 7.36 -7.09 -13.00
CA LEU A 115 7.51 -8.47 -12.53
C LEU A 115 7.61 -9.49 -13.68
N LYS A 116 7.29 -9.11 -14.93
CA LYS A 116 7.48 -9.96 -16.12
C LYS A 116 8.89 -9.87 -16.69
N ASP A 117 9.61 -8.79 -16.38
CA ASP A 117 10.97 -8.52 -16.85
C ASP A 117 12.07 -9.07 -15.93
N GLU A 118 11.70 -9.64 -14.76
CA GLU A 118 12.58 -10.34 -13.80
C GLU A 118 12.44 -11.87 -13.91
#